data_AF-A0A6I3U783-F1
#
_entry.id   AF-A0A6I3U783-F1
#
_cell.length_a   1.000
_cell.length_b   1.000
_cell.length_c   1.000
_cell.angle_alpha   90.00
_cell.angle_beta   90.00
_cell.angle_gamma   90.00
#
_symmetry.space_group_name_H-M   'P 1'
#
loop_
_entity.id
_entity.type
_entity.pdbx_description
1 polymer ?
#
loop_
_entity_poly.entity_id
_entity_poly.type
_entity_poly.pdbx_seq_one_letter_code
_entity_poly.pdbx_strand_id
1 'polypeptide(L)' 'IPNKATYERALELTDEKYHDQFVHLGYHYQFKRDNFLRRDALILTNSDQIEQVEAIAGALPDVTFRIAAVTEMSSKLLD' A
#
# COMPACT_ATOMS: atom_id res chain seq x y z
N ILE A 1 -11.69 3.48 17.27
CA ILE A 1 -10.45 2.77 16.86
C ILE A 1 -10.71 2.10 15.50
N PRO A 2 -10.04 2.52 14.43
CA PRO A 2 -10.30 2.03 13.07
C PRO A 2 -9.68 0.68 12.71
N ASN A 3 -8.52 0.37 13.26
CA ASN A 3 -7.93 -0.95 13.07
C ASN A 3 -8.62 -1.95 14.02
N LYS A 4 -9.22 -2.98 13.45
CA LYS A 4 -9.95 -4.01 14.21
C LYS A 4 -9.07 -4.72 15.24
N ALA A 5 -7.87 -5.15 14.87
CA ALA A 5 -6.96 -5.84 15.77
C ALA A 5 -6.55 -4.92 16.95
N THR A 6 -6.32 -3.64 16.68
CA THR A 6 -6.05 -2.65 17.74
C THR A 6 -7.25 -2.44 18.65
N TYR A 7 -8.46 -2.44 18.10
CA TYR A 7 -9.69 -2.31 18.89
C TYR A 7 -9.91 -3.51 19.81
N GLU A 8 -9.81 -4.72 19.27
CA GLU A 8 -9.91 -5.97 20.04
C GLU A 8 -8.82 -6.01 21.12
N ARG A 9 -7.58 -5.64 20.77
CA ARG A 9 -6.49 -5.56 21.73
C ARG A 9 -6.74 -4.56 22.86
N ALA A 10 -7.40 -3.43 22.57
CA ALA A 10 -7.76 -2.46 23.59
C ALA A 10 -8.82 -3.01 24.56
N LEU A 11 -9.81 -3.77 24.07
CA LEU A 11 -10.81 -4.44 24.91
C LEU A 11 -10.17 -5.53 25.77
N GLU A 12 -9.25 -6.33 25.22
CA GLU A 12 -8.51 -7.36 25.96
C GLU A 12 -7.67 -6.78 27.12
N LEU A 13 -7.13 -5.58 26.92
CA LEU A 13 -6.23 -4.93 27.88
C LEU A 13 -6.96 -4.06 28.91
N THR A 14 -8.28 -3.87 28.77
CA THR A 14 -9.07 -3.01 29.66
C THR A 14 -10.18 -3.79 30.34
N ASP A 15 -10.49 -3.43 31.60
CA ASP A 15 -11.64 -4.01 32.31
C ASP A 15 -12.95 -3.73 31.56
N GLU A 16 -13.90 -4.66 31.61
CA GLU A 16 -15.20 -4.58 30.93
C GLU A 16 -15.97 -3.28 31.21
N LYS A 17 -15.83 -2.70 32.41
CA LYS A 17 -16.43 -1.41 32.79
C LYS A 17 -15.99 -0.22 31.92
N TYR A 18 -14.89 -0.35 31.17
CA TYR A 18 -14.36 0.69 30.30
C TYR A 18 -14.65 0.43 28.81
N HIS A 19 -15.23 -0.72 28.46
CA HIS A 19 -15.44 -1.12 27.05
C HIS A 19 -16.34 -0.16 26.29
N ASP A 20 -17.34 0.44 26.94
CA ASP A 20 -18.23 1.44 26.35
C ASP A 20 -17.52 2.72 25.91
N GLN A 21 -16.30 2.97 26.41
CA GLN A 21 -15.47 4.11 25.99
C GLN A 21 -14.71 3.82 24.69
N PHE A 22 -14.69 2.57 24.25
CA PHE A 22 -14.06 2.14 23.00
C PHE A 22 -15.11 1.88 21.93
N VAL A 23 -15.09 2.71 20.88
CA VAL A 23 -15.94 2.53 19.70
C VAL A 23 -15.08 2.15 18.50
N HIS A 24 -15.49 1.11 17.76
CA HIS A 24 -14.87 0.73 16.51
C HIS A 24 -15.50 1.47 15.33
N LEU A 25 -14.73 2.34 14.66
CA LEU A 25 -15.18 3.18 13.55
C LEU A 25 -14.07 3.30 12.51
N GLY A 26 -14.42 3.27 11.23
CA GLY A 26 -13.48 3.45 10.13
C GLY A 26 -13.15 4.92 9.82
N TYR A 27 -12.32 5.12 8.80
CA TYR A 27 -12.07 6.43 8.20
C TYR A 27 -12.97 6.65 6.99
N HIS A 28 -13.46 7.88 6.82
CA HIS A 28 -14.17 8.27 5.62
C HIS A 28 -13.20 8.96 4.64
N TYR A 29 -12.73 8.21 3.63
CA TYR A 29 -11.83 8.72 2.61
C TYR A 29 -12.59 9.30 1.43
N GLN A 30 -12.20 10.52 1.02
CA GLN A 30 -12.65 11.12 -0.24
C GLN A 30 -11.74 10.67 -1.37
N PHE A 31 -12.05 9.53 -1.97
CA PHE A 31 -11.35 9.05 -3.16
C PHE A 31 -11.45 10.09 -4.28
N LYS A 32 -10.33 10.37 -4.95
CA LYS A 32 -10.24 11.43 -5.97
C LYS A 32 -10.66 10.97 -7.37
N ARG A 33 -10.63 9.67 -7.63
CA ARG A 33 -11.01 9.05 -8.91
C ARG A 33 -11.25 7.56 -8.73
N ASP A 34 -12.00 6.98 -9.65
CA ASP A 34 -12.17 5.53 -9.77
C ASP A 34 -11.00 4.85 -10.49
N ASN A 35 -10.92 3.53 -10.32
CA ASN A 35 -10.00 2.70 -11.08
C ASN A 35 -10.61 2.36 -12.44
N PHE A 36 -9.88 2.62 -13.51
CA PHE A 36 -10.29 2.33 -14.89
C PHE A 36 -9.74 1.01 -15.45
N LEU A 37 -9.19 0.14 -14.59
CA LEU A 37 -8.67 -1.19 -14.96
C LEU A 37 -7.65 -1.15 -16.12
N ARG A 38 -6.87 -0.08 -16.18
CA ARG A 38 -5.79 0.09 -17.17
C ARG A 38 -4.63 -0.85 -16.85
N ARG A 39 -3.97 -1.37 -17.88
CA ARG A 39 -2.75 -2.18 -17.75
C ARG A 39 -1.51 -1.30 -17.55
N ASP A 40 -1.60 -0.36 -16.61
CA ASP A 40 -0.53 0.57 -16.23
C ASP A 40 -0.24 0.42 -14.73
N ALA A 41 1.00 0.13 -14.38
CA ALA A 41 1.50 0.12 -13.01
C ALA A 41 2.45 1.30 -12.77
N LEU A 42 2.34 1.95 -11.62
CA LEU A 42 3.25 3.03 -11.19
C LEU A 42 3.98 2.61 -9.92
N ILE A 43 5.30 2.62 -9.96
CA ILE A 43 6.19 2.37 -8.83
C ILE A 43 7.00 3.65 -8.58
N LEU A 44 6.89 4.20 -7.38
CA LEU A 44 7.74 5.29 -6.91
C LEU A 44 8.74 4.71 -5.92
N THR A 45 10.03 4.78 -6.25
CA THR A 45 11.10 4.20 -5.44
C THR A 45 12.15 5.25 -5.09
N ASN A 46 12.80 5.05 -3.95
CA ASN A 46 13.99 5.81 -3.55
C ASN A 46 15.28 4.97 -3.67
N SER A 47 15.19 3.77 -4.24
CA SER A 47 16.32 2.86 -4.47
C SER A 47 16.11 2.03 -5.75
N ASP A 48 17.17 1.37 -6.20
CA ASP A 48 17.15 0.43 -7.33
C ASP A 48 16.80 -1.02 -6.92
N GLN A 49 16.47 -1.23 -5.64
CA GLN A 49 16.15 -2.54 -5.08
C GLN A 49 14.64 -2.77 -5.10
N ILE A 50 14.09 -3.01 -6.29
CA ILE A 50 12.70 -3.45 -6.43
C ILE A 50 12.69 -4.97 -6.51
N GLU A 51 12.13 -5.62 -5.50
CA GLU A 51 12.11 -7.08 -5.41
C GLU A 51 11.29 -7.69 -6.57
N GLN A 52 11.90 -8.63 -7.29
CA GLN A 52 11.28 -9.43 -8.36
C GLN A 52 10.72 -8.62 -9.54
N VAL A 53 11.13 -7.36 -9.73
CA VAL A 53 10.58 -6.50 -10.78
C VAL A 53 10.77 -7.09 -12.18
N GLU A 54 11.91 -7.71 -12.44
CA GLU A 54 12.24 -8.32 -13.73
C GLU A 54 11.38 -9.57 -13.98
N ALA A 55 11.19 -10.41 -12.95
CA ALA A 55 10.37 -11.61 -13.04
C ALA A 55 8.89 -11.27 -13.27
N ILE A 56 8.38 -10.27 -12.55
CA ILE A 56 6.99 -9.81 -12.67
C ILE A 56 6.76 -9.14 -14.03
N ALA A 57 7.68 -8.27 -14.47
CA ALA A 57 7.59 -7.63 -15.78
C ALA A 57 7.64 -8.66 -16.92
N GLY A 58 8.50 -9.68 -16.82
CA GLY A 58 8.56 -10.79 -17.77
C GLY A 58 7.29 -11.64 -17.80
N ALA A 59 6.65 -11.85 -16.65
CA ALA A 59 5.40 -12.62 -16.55
C ALA A 59 4.16 -11.84 -17.04
N LEU A 60 4.22 -10.49 -17.05
CA LEU A 60 3.11 -9.61 -17.38
C LEU A 60 3.47 -8.66 -18.54
N PRO A 61 3.73 -9.19 -19.75
CA PRO A 61 4.20 -8.39 -20.88
C PRO A 61 3.19 -7.35 -21.36
N ASP A 62 1.90 -7.55 -21.08
CA ASP A 62 0.83 -6.62 -21.47
C ASP A 62 0.67 -5.44 -20.50
N VAL A 63 1.43 -5.40 -19.40
CA VAL A 63 1.38 -4.33 -18.39
C VAL A 63 2.53 -3.37 -18.61
N THR A 64 2.22 -2.09 -18.68
CA THR A 64 3.25 -1.03 -18.72
C THR A 64 3.67 -0.71 -17.28
N PHE A 65 4.91 -1.04 -16.92
CA PHE A 65 5.51 -0.68 -15.64
C PHE A 65 6.21 0.68 -15.75
N ARG A 66 5.72 1.68 -15.01
CA ARG A 66 6.32 3.02 -14.92
C ARG A 66 7.04 3.13 -13.58
N ILE A 67 8.36 3.10 -13.61
CA ILE A 67 9.20 3.19 -12.40
C ILE A 67 9.83 4.57 -12.38
N ALA A 68 9.62 5.32 -11.30
CA ALA A 68 10.19 6.64 -11.13
C ALA A 68 10.88 6.77 -9.76
N ALA A 69 11.99 7.50 -9.76
CA ALA A 69 12.72 7.90 -8.56
C ALA A 69 13.00 9.41 -8.62
N VAL A 70 13.03 10.06 -7.45
CA VAL A 70 13.45 11.47 -7.33
C VAL A 70 14.98 11.57 -7.21
N THR A 71 15.65 10.45 -6.95
CA THR A 71 17.11 10.30 -6.92
C THR A 71 17.65 9.87 -8.29
N GLU A 72 18.97 9.91 -8.47
CA GLU A 72 19.61 9.27 -9.62
C GLU A 72 19.22 7.79 -9.69
N MET A 73 18.85 7.34 -10.88
CA MET A 73 18.56 5.93 -11.14
C MET A 73 19.87 5.21 -11.44
N SER A 74 20.09 4.07 -10.79
CA SER A 74 21.23 3.22 -11.12
C SER A 74 21.06 2.57 -12.48
N SER A 75 22.15 2.06 -13.05
CA SER A 75 22.13 1.35 -14.34
C SER A 75 21.15 0.17 -14.33
N LYS A 76 20.96 -0.49 -13.19
CA LYS A 76 20.02 -1.62 -13.04
C LYS A 76 18.57 -1.26 -13.40
N LEU A 77 18.15 0.00 -13.19
CA LEU A 77 16.80 0.45 -13.55
C LEU A 77 16.74 1.12 -14.93
N LEU A 78 17.90 1.40 -15.54
CA LEU A 78 18.01 2.04 -16.85
C LEU A 78 18.22 1.03 -17.98
N ASP A 79 18.85 -0.11 -17.67
CA ASP A 79 19.14 -1.24 -18.57
C ASP A 79 18.01 -2.29 -18.55
#